data_AF-T1CN71-F1
#
_entry.id   AF-T1CN71-F1
#
_cell.length_a   1.000
_cell.length_b   1.000
_cell.length_c   1.000
_cell.angle_alpha   90.00
_cell.angle_beta   90.00
_cell.angle_gamma   90.00
#
_symmetry.space_group_name_H-M   'P 1'
#
loop_
_entity.id
_entity.type
_entity.pdbx_description
1 polymer ?
#
loop_
_entity_poly.entity_id
_entity_poly.type
_entity_poly.pdbx_seq_one_letter_code
_entity_poly.pdbx_strand_id
1 'polypeptide(L)'
;QFVTRHRVGFSAVRSSSTAEDLEGASFAGLQETYLNVTGIEAILEAVKRCWSSLFTTRVLVYRARKGFDPKDALLAVLVQKMVDSVVSGILFTRDPNTGENHMIVEAGWGLGEAIVGGEVTPDHYVVDGATLKVVHKQISEQRIRLVRAPEGGNRREDVPADAQKVQKLSDHRLARLVSLARVIESHYRRPMDIEWCADAESLYIVQARPVTTIPTSTAPGAARTAPEAEPEETEPATIVRGFGASPASSGGSPGSCSAPARWSASSPAKCWSRP
;
A
#
# COMPACT_ATOMS: atom_id res chain seq x y z
N GLN A 1 21.60 -18.14 -27.26
CA GLN A 1 22.29 -16.83 -27.39
C GLN A 1 21.46 -15.66 -26.81
N PHE A 2 20.65 -15.87 -25.76
CA PHE A 2 19.66 -14.86 -25.33
C PHE A 2 20.08 -13.97 -24.13
N VAL A 3 21.29 -14.12 -23.58
CA VAL A 3 21.65 -13.45 -22.29
C VAL A 3 22.97 -12.66 -22.32
N THR A 4 23.72 -12.61 -23.42
CA THR A 4 25.12 -12.10 -23.37
C THR A 4 25.35 -10.68 -23.92
N ARG A 5 24.31 -9.87 -24.19
CA ARG A 5 24.54 -8.50 -24.73
C ARG A 5 23.77 -7.34 -24.09
N HIS A 6 22.89 -7.60 -23.14
CA HIS A 6 22.24 -6.51 -22.40
C HIS A 6 22.94 -6.40 -21.06
N ARG A 7 23.59 -5.26 -20.78
CA ARG A 7 23.88 -4.89 -19.40
C ARG A 7 22.56 -5.01 -18.64
N VAL A 8 22.47 -5.99 -17.74
CA VAL A 8 21.27 -6.18 -16.92
C VAL A 8 21.13 -4.90 -16.11
N GLY A 9 20.16 -4.07 -16.47
CA GLY A 9 19.85 -2.86 -15.74
C GLY A 9 19.22 -3.19 -14.39
N PHE A 10 18.97 -2.16 -13.59
CA PHE A 10 18.26 -2.32 -12.34
C PHE A 10 16.83 -2.81 -12.58
N SER A 11 16.38 -3.76 -11.76
CA SER A 11 15.07 -4.38 -11.83
C SER A 11 14.34 -4.32 -10.49
N ALA A 12 13.02 -4.24 -10.55
CA ALA A 12 12.14 -4.55 -9.44
C ALA A 12 11.71 -6.02 -9.57
N VAL A 13 11.88 -6.78 -8.49
CA VAL A 13 11.44 -8.18 -8.39
C VAL A 13 10.29 -8.21 -7.40
N ARG A 14 9.08 -8.43 -7.91
CA ARG A 14 7.81 -8.32 -7.15
C ARG A 14 7.11 -9.66 -7.12
N SER A 15 6.77 -10.13 -5.93
CA SER A 15 5.83 -11.22 -5.73
C SER A 15 4.44 -10.85 -6.24
N SER A 16 3.74 -11.79 -6.86
CA SER A 16 2.33 -11.66 -7.25
C SER A 16 1.62 -12.97 -6.98
N SER A 17 0.76 -12.96 -5.96
CA SER A 17 -0.01 -14.14 -5.57
C SER A 17 -1.38 -14.12 -6.22
N THR A 18 -1.84 -15.28 -6.68
CA THR A 18 -3.21 -15.46 -7.21
C THR A 18 -4.29 -15.19 -6.17
N ALA A 19 -3.96 -15.28 -4.89
CA ALA A 19 -4.86 -15.04 -3.78
C ALA A 19 -4.78 -13.61 -3.19
N GLU A 20 -3.92 -12.74 -3.72
CA GLU A 20 -3.63 -11.42 -3.14
C GLU A 20 -4.82 -10.47 -3.14
N ASP A 21 -5.63 -10.56 -4.20
CA ASP A 21 -6.76 -9.67 -4.49
C ASP A 21 -8.12 -10.37 -4.34
N LEU A 22 -8.19 -11.48 -3.61
CA LEU A 22 -9.47 -12.17 -3.35
C LEU A 22 -10.34 -11.35 -2.39
N GLU A 23 -11.62 -11.20 -2.74
CA GLU A 23 -12.63 -10.58 -1.87
C GLU A 23 -12.67 -11.32 -0.52
N GLY A 24 -12.39 -10.61 0.58
CA GLY A 24 -12.38 -11.17 1.94
C GLY A 24 -11.06 -11.79 2.41
N ALA A 25 -10.03 -11.84 1.56
CA ALA A 25 -8.68 -12.30 1.92
C ALA A 25 -7.60 -11.46 1.23
N SER A 26 -7.35 -10.26 1.74
CA SER A 26 -6.22 -9.46 1.26
C SER A 26 -4.92 -9.93 1.91
N PHE A 27 -3.96 -10.35 1.08
CA PHE A 27 -2.57 -10.58 1.49
C PHE A 27 -1.72 -9.31 1.37
N ALA A 28 -2.34 -8.14 1.28
CA ALA A 28 -1.65 -6.86 1.15
C ALA A 28 -0.60 -6.70 2.27
N GLY A 29 0.63 -6.39 1.87
CA GLY A 29 1.76 -6.21 2.79
C GLY A 29 2.31 -7.50 3.41
N LEU A 30 1.93 -8.68 2.91
CA LEU A 30 2.50 -9.97 3.32
C LEU A 30 3.55 -10.53 2.35
N GLN A 31 3.69 -9.92 1.18
CA GLN A 31 4.59 -10.41 0.14
C GLN A 31 5.75 -9.45 -0.09
N GLU A 32 6.90 -10.00 -0.48
CA GLU A 32 8.15 -9.27 -0.53
C GLU A 32 8.42 -8.70 -1.94
N THR A 33 8.81 -7.44 -1.96
CA THR A 33 9.32 -6.75 -3.15
C THR A 33 10.77 -6.35 -2.93
N TYR A 34 11.58 -6.54 -3.97
CA TYR A 34 12.98 -6.18 -3.99
C TYR A 34 13.23 -5.16 -5.10
N LEU A 35 13.64 -3.94 -4.73
CA LEU A 35 13.90 -2.86 -5.68
C LEU A 35 15.39 -2.73 -5.99
N ASN A 36 15.70 -2.13 -7.14
CA ASN A 36 17.08 -1.85 -7.58
C ASN A 36 18.00 -3.09 -7.56
N VAL A 37 17.47 -4.25 -7.93
CA VAL A 37 18.25 -5.48 -8.07
C VAL A 37 19.01 -5.44 -9.40
N THR A 38 20.31 -5.72 -9.38
CA THR A 38 21.16 -5.69 -10.58
C THR A 38 22.05 -6.93 -10.65
N GLY A 39 22.29 -7.43 -11.85
CA GLY A 39 22.98 -8.71 -12.08
C GLY A 39 22.03 -9.92 -12.05
N ILE A 40 22.30 -10.90 -12.91
CA ILE A 40 21.41 -12.05 -13.09
C ILE A 40 21.34 -12.93 -11.84
N GLU A 41 22.46 -13.10 -11.15
CA GLU A 41 22.55 -13.89 -9.91
C GLU A 41 21.70 -13.26 -8.80
N ALA A 42 21.77 -11.93 -8.65
CA ALA A 42 20.98 -11.22 -7.65
C ALA A 42 19.48 -11.25 -7.97
N ILE A 43 19.09 -11.16 -9.25
CA ILE A 43 17.69 -11.31 -9.68
C ILE A 43 17.19 -12.71 -9.34
N LEU A 44 17.95 -13.76 -9.68
CA LEU A 44 17.57 -15.14 -9.37
C LEU A 44 17.45 -15.38 -7.86
N GLU A 45 18.32 -14.76 -7.06
CA GLU A 45 18.24 -14.80 -5.61
C GLU A 45 16.99 -14.08 -5.09
N ALA A 46 16.69 -12.88 -5.60
CA ALA A 46 15.47 -12.15 -5.24
C ALA A 46 14.20 -12.95 -5.60
N VAL A 47 14.18 -13.64 -6.74
CA VAL A 47 13.07 -14.53 -7.14
C VAL A 47 12.87 -15.66 -6.12
N LYS A 48 13.97 -16.33 -5.71
CA LYS A 48 13.90 -17.37 -4.68
C LYS A 48 13.37 -16.82 -3.35
N ARG A 49 13.77 -15.61 -2.98
CA ARG A 49 13.29 -14.97 -1.76
C ARG A 49 11.80 -14.65 -1.83
N CYS A 50 11.29 -14.14 -2.96
CA CYS A 50 9.85 -13.99 -3.18
C CYS A 50 9.10 -15.32 -2.99
N TRP A 51 9.60 -16.43 -3.53
CA TRP A 51 8.97 -17.74 -3.29
C TRP A 51 9.03 -18.16 -1.81
N SER A 52 10.16 -17.90 -1.15
CA SER A 52 10.31 -18.20 0.28
C SER A 52 9.39 -17.38 1.17
N SER A 53 8.97 -16.18 0.73
CA SER A 53 8.12 -15.28 1.51
C SER A 53 6.73 -15.88 1.78
N LEU A 54 6.28 -16.83 0.96
CA LEU A 54 5.06 -17.62 1.18
C LEU A 54 5.07 -18.45 2.47
N PHE A 55 6.25 -18.73 3.01
CA PHE A 55 6.46 -19.62 4.15
C PHE A 55 6.92 -18.88 5.40
N THR A 56 6.81 -17.54 5.42
CA THR A 56 7.03 -16.76 6.63
C THR A 56 5.95 -17.08 7.68
N THR A 57 6.30 -16.97 8.96
CA THR A 57 5.38 -17.26 10.08
C THR A 57 4.06 -16.50 9.95
N ARG A 58 4.12 -15.23 9.53
CA ARG A 58 2.94 -14.37 9.37
C ARG A 58 2.00 -14.90 8.28
N VAL A 59 2.53 -15.32 7.13
CA VAL A 59 1.74 -15.87 6.02
C VAL A 59 1.12 -17.21 6.40
N LEU A 60 1.90 -18.10 7.04
CA LEU A 60 1.41 -19.41 7.46
C LEU A 60 0.26 -19.30 8.47
N VAL A 61 0.40 -18.43 9.48
CA VAL A 61 -0.67 -18.19 10.48
C VAL A 61 -1.91 -17.59 9.83
N TYR A 62 -1.75 -16.62 8.92
CA TYR A 62 -2.88 -16.04 8.20
C TYR A 62 -3.65 -17.08 7.38
N ARG A 63 -2.91 -17.92 6.62
CA ARG A 63 -3.50 -18.99 5.81
C ARG A 63 -4.24 -20.02 6.66
N ALA A 64 -3.64 -20.47 7.76
CA ALA A 64 -4.28 -21.40 8.67
C ALA A 64 -5.61 -20.84 9.21
N ARG A 65 -5.65 -19.55 9.58
CA ARG A 65 -6.88 -18.88 10.06
C ARG A 65 -7.96 -18.77 8.97
N LYS A 66 -7.56 -18.65 7.71
CA LYS A 66 -8.47 -18.56 6.56
C LYS A 66 -8.81 -19.93 5.94
N GLY A 67 -8.24 -21.01 6.47
CA GLY A 67 -8.49 -22.38 5.99
C GLY A 67 -7.82 -22.72 4.66
N PHE A 68 -6.78 -21.99 4.25
CA PHE A 68 -6.03 -22.29 3.03
C PHE A 68 -4.99 -23.39 3.26
N ASP A 69 -4.97 -24.42 2.41
CA ASP A 69 -3.90 -25.44 2.40
C ASP A 69 -2.60 -24.81 1.86
N PRO A 70 -1.45 -24.93 2.56
CA PRO A 70 -0.17 -24.47 2.06
C PRO A 70 0.22 -25.01 0.68
N LYS A 71 -0.30 -26.18 0.26
CA LYS A 71 -0.01 -26.81 -1.03
C LYS A 71 -0.64 -26.10 -2.22
N ASP A 72 -1.71 -25.35 -2.00
CA ASP A 72 -2.43 -24.64 -3.08
C ASP A 72 -1.83 -23.25 -3.36
N ALA A 73 -0.74 -22.92 -2.69
CA ALA A 73 -0.07 -21.64 -2.78
C ALA A 73 0.76 -21.51 -4.06
N LEU A 74 0.22 -20.81 -5.05
CA LEU A 74 0.95 -20.41 -6.25
C LEU A 74 1.38 -18.94 -6.16
N LEU A 75 2.64 -18.68 -6.51
CA LEU A 75 3.18 -17.32 -6.58
C LEU A 75 3.94 -17.12 -7.89
N ALA A 76 3.48 -16.15 -8.67
CA ALA A 76 4.25 -15.62 -9.78
C ALA A 76 5.24 -14.56 -9.27
N VAL A 77 6.35 -14.38 -9.98
CA VAL A 77 7.31 -13.32 -9.68
C VAL A 77 7.50 -12.47 -10.93
N LEU A 78 7.20 -11.18 -10.82
CA LEU A 78 7.42 -10.20 -11.87
C LEU A 78 8.84 -9.65 -11.74
N VAL A 79 9.58 -9.69 -12.84
CA VAL A 79 10.88 -9.00 -12.98
C VAL A 79 10.68 -7.85 -13.95
N GLN A 80 10.61 -6.63 -13.42
CA GLN A 80 10.29 -5.43 -14.17
C GLN A 80 11.51 -4.50 -14.22
N LYS A 81 11.73 -3.82 -15.34
CA LYS A 81 12.74 -2.75 -15.42
C LYS A 81 12.43 -1.67 -14.37
N MET A 82 13.44 -1.30 -13.58
CA MET A 82 13.30 -0.28 -12.55
C MET A 82 13.27 1.12 -13.16
N VAL A 83 12.40 1.98 -12.63
CA VAL A 83 12.38 3.43 -12.91
C VAL A 83 13.18 4.13 -11.82
N ASP A 84 14.10 5.01 -12.23
CA ASP A 84 14.85 5.85 -11.30
C ASP A 84 14.03 7.09 -10.98
N SER A 85 13.07 6.93 -10.06
CA SER A 85 12.07 7.95 -9.84
C SER A 85 12.60 9.11 -9.01
N VAL A 86 12.40 10.32 -9.53
CA VAL A 86 12.60 11.56 -8.77
C VAL A 86 11.41 11.85 -7.87
N VAL A 87 10.21 11.44 -8.30
CA VAL A 87 8.95 11.56 -7.57
C VAL A 87 8.16 10.28 -7.77
N SER A 88 7.47 9.83 -6.74
CA SER A 88 6.58 8.67 -6.82
C SER A 88 5.42 8.83 -5.85
N GLY A 89 4.46 7.92 -5.93
CA GLY A 89 3.34 7.94 -5.02
C GLY A 89 2.25 6.96 -5.39
N ILE A 90 1.10 7.19 -4.76
CA ILE A 90 -0.11 6.41 -4.94
C ILE A 90 -1.25 7.32 -5.40
N LEU A 91 -2.22 6.73 -6.07
CA LEU A 91 -3.44 7.40 -6.50
C LEU A 91 -4.62 6.45 -6.30
N PHE A 92 -5.62 6.91 -5.58
CA PHE A 92 -6.93 6.25 -5.52
C PHE A 92 -7.91 6.99 -6.43
N THR A 93 -8.64 6.27 -7.27
CA THR A 93 -9.62 6.89 -8.20
C THR A 93 -10.93 7.29 -7.51
N ARG A 94 -11.10 6.85 -6.26
CA ARG A 94 -12.10 7.31 -5.29
C ARG A 94 -11.47 7.45 -3.92
N ASP A 95 -12.09 8.21 -3.04
CA ASP A 95 -11.65 8.31 -1.66
C ASP A 95 -11.76 6.93 -1.00
N PRO A 96 -10.64 6.32 -0.56
CA PRO A 96 -10.65 4.96 -0.01
C PRO A 96 -11.29 4.87 1.38
N ASN A 97 -11.49 6.01 2.06
CA ASN A 97 -12.08 6.10 3.39
C ASN A 97 -13.58 6.40 3.34
N THR A 98 -13.98 7.35 2.48
CA THR A 98 -15.38 7.83 2.42
C THR A 98 -16.17 7.23 1.25
N GLY A 99 -15.48 6.76 0.20
CA GLY A 99 -16.11 6.32 -1.05
C GLY A 99 -16.61 7.45 -1.95
N GLU A 100 -16.37 8.71 -1.57
CA GLU A 100 -16.70 9.89 -2.36
C GLU A 100 -16.03 9.85 -3.74
N ASN A 101 -16.64 10.55 -4.71
CA ASN A 101 -16.12 10.69 -6.05
C ASN A 101 -14.98 11.72 -6.11
N HIS A 102 -13.96 11.51 -5.28
CA HIS A 102 -12.75 12.30 -5.21
C HIS A 102 -11.55 11.40 -5.48
N MET A 103 -10.69 11.77 -6.43
CA MET A 103 -9.40 11.10 -6.60
C MET A 103 -8.42 11.65 -5.57
N ILE A 104 -7.77 10.75 -4.85
CA ILE A 104 -6.75 11.09 -3.85
C ILE A 104 -5.39 10.79 -4.46
N VAL A 105 -4.51 11.78 -4.52
CA VAL A 105 -3.14 11.63 -5.03
C VAL A 105 -2.17 11.96 -3.92
N GLU A 106 -1.27 11.03 -3.64
CA GLU A 106 -0.15 11.25 -2.73
C GLU A 106 1.16 11.27 -3.52
N ALA A 107 2.07 12.19 -3.21
CA ALA A 107 3.36 12.31 -3.89
C ALA A 107 4.50 12.59 -2.91
N GLY A 108 5.62 11.90 -3.09
CA GLY A 108 6.85 12.10 -2.33
C GLY A 108 8.10 12.08 -3.22
N TRP A 109 9.19 12.67 -2.73
CA TRP A 109 10.48 12.63 -3.41
C TRP A 109 11.08 11.22 -3.35
N GLY A 110 11.71 10.78 -4.45
CA GLY A 110 12.43 9.51 -4.54
C GLY A 110 11.55 8.32 -4.88
N LEU A 111 11.94 7.14 -4.38
CA LEU A 111 11.29 5.85 -4.60
C LEU A 111 10.02 5.69 -3.75
N GLY A 112 8.99 5.05 -4.31
CA GLY A 112 7.65 4.97 -3.70
C GLY A 112 7.57 4.11 -2.45
N GLU A 113 8.58 3.26 -2.21
CA GLU A 113 8.70 2.43 -1.02
C GLU A 113 8.62 3.25 0.28
N ALA A 114 9.18 4.47 0.29
CA ALA A 114 9.13 5.35 1.45
C ALA A 114 7.70 5.80 1.80
N ILE A 115 6.85 5.97 0.79
CA ILE A 115 5.45 6.41 0.97
C ILE A 115 4.62 5.22 1.42
N VAL A 116 4.73 4.09 0.71
CA VAL A 116 3.99 2.85 1.05
C VAL A 116 4.38 2.33 2.45
N GLY A 117 5.64 2.48 2.83
CA GLY A 117 6.15 2.12 4.16
C GLY A 117 5.82 3.13 5.27
N GLY A 118 5.22 4.28 4.94
CA GLY A 118 4.92 5.34 5.91
C GLY A 118 6.17 6.02 6.51
N GLU A 119 7.31 5.96 5.81
CA GLU A 119 8.56 6.58 6.25
C GLU A 119 8.58 8.10 6.03
N VAL A 120 7.77 8.57 5.08
CA VAL A 120 7.65 9.99 4.73
C VAL A 120 6.20 10.42 4.70
N THR A 121 5.95 11.68 5.04
CA THR A 121 4.65 12.32 4.83
C THR A 121 4.58 12.88 3.40
N PRO A 122 3.73 12.33 2.52
CA PRO A 122 3.62 12.82 1.15
C PRO A 122 2.89 14.17 1.08
N ASP A 123 3.03 14.86 -0.06
CA ASP A 123 2.03 15.84 -0.47
C ASP A 123 0.71 15.12 -0.72
N HIS A 124 -0.40 15.77 -0.39
CA HIS A 124 -1.75 15.23 -0.54
C HIS A 124 -2.59 16.15 -1.43
N TYR A 125 -3.10 15.62 -2.53
CA TYR A 125 -3.95 16.34 -3.47
C TYR A 125 -5.32 15.66 -3.57
N VAL A 126 -6.39 16.45 -3.51
CA VAL A 126 -7.75 15.98 -3.75
C VAL A 126 -8.23 16.55 -5.07
N VAL A 127 -8.71 15.68 -5.94
CA VAL A 127 -9.19 16.03 -7.28
C VAL A 127 -10.65 15.61 -7.38
N ASP A 128 -11.49 16.54 -7.81
CA ASP A 128 -12.90 16.25 -8.04
C ASP A 128 -13.05 15.26 -9.19
N GLY A 129 -13.73 14.13 -8.94
CA GLY A 129 -13.83 13.04 -9.90
C GLY A 129 -14.64 13.42 -11.14
N ALA A 130 -15.59 14.35 -11.04
CA ALA A 130 -16.42 14.75 -12.19
C ALA A 130 -15.70 15.74 -13.11
N THR A 131 -15.05 16.75 -12.55
CA THR A 131 -14.42 17.85 -13.28
C THR A 131 -12.93 17.65 -13.52
N LEU A 132 -12.31 16.68 -12.82
CA LEU A 132 -10.86 16.41 -12.81
C LEU A 132 -10.01 17.61 -12.37
N LYS A 133 -10.63 18.56 -11.66
CA LYS A 133 -9.94 19.74 -11.12
C LYS A 133 -9.44 19.46 -9.71
N VAL A 134 -8.26 19.97 -9.41
CA VAL A 134 -7.71 19.93 -8.04
C VAL A 134 -8.55 20.85 -7.15
N VAL A 135 -9.17 20.29 -6.12
CA VAL A 135 -10.00 21.03 -5.16
C VAL A 135 -9.26 21.31 -3.86
N HIS A 136 -8.24 20.51 -3.53
CA HIS A 136 -7.40 20.71 -2.36
C HIS A 136 -5.96 20.27 -2.63
N LYS A 137 -5.00 21.01 -2.03
CA LYS A 137 -3.58 20.67 -2.02
C LYS A 137 -3.01 20.92 -0.63
N GLN A 138 -2.32 19.92 -0.11
CA GLN A 138 -1.52 20.01 1.10
C GLN A 138 -0.07 19.62 0.75
N ILE A 139 0.86 20.55 0.98
CA ILE A 139 2.28 20.34 0.69
C ILE A 139 2.99 20.03 2.01
N SER A 140 3.62 18.87 2.09
CA SER A 140 4.25 18.37 3.31
C SER A 140 5.76 18.60 3.29
N GLU A 141 6.36 18.91 4.44
CA GLU A 141 7.82 18.94 4.55
C GLU A 141 8.36 17.50 4.46
N GLN A 142 9.26 17.23 3.51
CA GLN A 142 9.92 15.93 3.38
C GLN A 142 11.43 16.09 3.51
N ARG A 143 12.02 15.51 4.56
CA ARG A 143 13.45 15.64 4.88
C ARG A 143 14.34 14.57 4.27
N ILE A 144 13.79 13.40 4.01
CA ILE A 144 14.52 12.25 3.48
C ILE A 144 13.84 11.72 2.23
N ARG A 145 14.61 11.09 1.34
CA ARG A 145 14.11 10.34 0.18
C ARG A 145 14.87 9.03 0.05
N LEU A 146 14.21 8.01 -0.47
CA LEU A 146 14.88 6.78 -0.92
C LEU A 146 15.35 6.96 -2.36
N VAL A 147 16.59 6.61 -2.62
CA VAL A 147 17.20 6.64 -3.96
C VAL A 147 17.90 5.31 -4.23
N ARG A 148 18.11 5.02 -5.52
CA ARG A 148 18.89 3.86 -5.94
C ARG A 148 20.35 3.99 -5.50
N ALA A 149 20.87 2.94 -4.87
CA ALA A 149 22.30 2.83 -4.61
C ALA A 149 23.06 2.35 -5.87
N PRO A 150 24.25 2.90 -6.19
CA PRO A 150 25.06 2.50 -7.33
C PRO A 150 25.37 1.00 -7.40
N GLU A 151 25.56 0.38 -6.23
CA GLU A 151 25.88 -1.03 -6.03
C GLU A 151 24.65 -1.96 -6.05
N GLY A 152 23.43 -1.41 -6.08
CA GLY A 152 22.18 -2.16 -5.95
C GLY A 152 21.47 -1.89 -4.62
N GLY A 153 20.14 -2.05 -4.63
CA GLY A 153 19.28 -1.71 -3.51
C GLY A 153 19.00 -0.21 -3.36
N ASN A 154 18.45 0.15 -2.20
CA ASN A 154 18.02 1.50 -1.88
C ASN A 154 18.92 2.09 -0.78
N ARG A 155 19.13 3.41 -0.83
CA ARG A 155 19.70 4.16 0.29
C ARG A 155 18.84 5.37 0.61
N ARG A 156 18.87 5.79 1.88
CA ARG A 156 18.28 7.07 2.31
C ARG A 156 19.23 8.21 2.01
N GLU A 157 18.68 9.31 1.55
CA GLU A 157 19.39 10.56 1.27
C GLU A 157 18.56 11.74 1.79
N ASP A 158 19.23 12.77 2.29
CA ASP A 158 18.56 14.00 2.71
C ASP A 158 18.04 14.77 1.48
N VAL A 159 16.83 15.30 1.61
CA VAL A 159 16.27 16.23 0.63
C VAL A 159 16.89 17.60 0.89
N PRO A 160 17.44 18.28 -0.15
CA PRO A 160 17.98 19.63 -0.02
C PRO A 160 16.97 20.58 0.64
N ALA A 161 17.44 21.44 1.56
CA ALA A 161 16.59 22.27 2.42
C ALA A 161 15.59 23.15 1.62
N ASP A 162 16.01 23.62 0.46
CA ASP A 162 15.21 24.40 -0.49
C ASP A 162 14.12 23.58 -1.20
N ALA A 163 14.27 22.25 -1.28
CA ALA A 163 13.32 21.33 -1.88
C ALA A 163 12.35 20.66 -0.89
N GLN A 164 12.61 20.73 0.42
CA GLN A 164 11.84 19.99 1.43
C GLN A 164 10.36 20.40 1.49
N LYS A 165 10.08 21.69 1.27
CA LYS A 165 8.72 22.28 1.32
C LYS A 165 8.14 22.59 -0.06
N VAL A 166 8.82 22.15 -1.12
CA VAL A 166 8.38 22.35 -2.51
C VAL A 166 7.34 21.29 -2.86
N GLN A 167 6.39 21.68 -3.70
CA GLN A 167 5.41 20.77 -4.30
C GLN A 167 6.11 19.68 -5.11
N LYS A 168 5.88 18.41 -4.78
CA LYS A 168 6.61 17.27 -5.39
C LYS A 168 6.17 17.04 -6.82
N LEU A 169 4.87 17.11 -7.08
CA LEU A 169 4.30 16.87 -8.40
C LEU A 169 3.74 18.16 -8.99
N SER A 170 4.38 18.71 -10.02
CA SER A 170 3.89 19.90 -10.72
C SER A 170 2.45 19.73 -11.22
N ASP A 171 1.69 20.81 -11.31
CA ASP A 171 0.28 20.80 -11.74
C ASP A 171 0.06 20.14 -13.10
N HIS A 172 0.96 20.36 -14.05
CA HIS A 172 0.90 19.70 -15.37
C HIS A 172 1.02 18.17 -15.26
N ARG A 173 2.00 17.67 -14.48
CA ARG A 173 2.17 16.22 -14.27
C ARG A 173 1.02 15.62 -13.46
N LEU A 174 0.47 16.36 -12.49
CA LEU A 174 -0.73 15.96 -11.74
C LEU A 174 -1.94 15.80 -12.66
N ALA A 175 -2.22 16.77 -13.53
CA ALA A 175 -3.30 16.68 -14.50
C ALA A 175 -3.12 15.49 -15.47
N ARG A 176 -1.87 15.22 -15.89
CA ARG A 176 -1.56 14.06 -16.72
C ARG A 176 -1.80 12.73 -15.98
N LEU A 177 -1.39 12.63 -14.73
CA LEU A 177 -1.60 11.46 -13.89
C LEU A 177 -3.10 11.18 -13.68
N VAL A 178 -3.87 12.20 -13.32
CA VAL A 178 -5.34 12.12 -13.16
C VAL A 178 -6.01 11.64 -14.45
N SER A 179 -5.56 12.13 -15.60
CA SER A 179 -6.09 11.69 -16.90
C SER A 179 -5.82 10.20 -17.16
N LEU A 180 -4.62 9.71 -16.83
CA LEU A 180 -4.28 8.29 -16.95
C LEU A 180 -5.09 7.43 -15.98
N ALA A 181 -5.25 7.89 -14.74
CA ALA A 181 -6.05 7.22 -13.73
C ALA A 181 -7.51 7.05 -14.16
N ARG A 182 -8.10 8.08 -14.78
CA ARG A 182 -9.45 8.01 -15.37
C ARG A 182 -9.55 6.96 -16.48
N VAL A 183 -8.53 6.83 -17.33
CA VAL A 183 -8.48 5.79 -18.37
C VAL A 183 -8.42 4.41 -17.74
N ILE A 184 -7.57 4.22 -16.71
CA ILE A 184 -7.43 2.95 -15.98
C ILE A 184 -8.75 2.57 -15.29
N GLU A 185 -9.37 3.48 -14.55
CA GLU A 185 -10.66 3.25 -13.89
C GLU A 185 -11.75 2.86 -14.91
N SER A 186 -11.80 3.57 -16.04
CA SER A 186 -12.77 3.29 -17.10
C SER A 186 -12.56 1.90 -17.72
N HIS A 187 -11.30 1.47 -17.87
CA HIS A 187 -10.95 0.14 -18.36
C HIS A 187 -11.41 -0.97 -17.40
N TYR A 188 -11.12 -0.84 -16.11
CA TYR A 188 -11.46 -1.84 -15.09
C TYR A 188 -12.90 -1.74 -14.56
N ARG A 189 -13.60 -0.64 -14.87
CA ARG A 189 -14.99 -0.33 -14.48
C ARG A 189 -15.24 -0.44 -12.97
N ARG A 190 -14.25 -0.07 -12.16
CA ARG A 190 -14.29 -0.08 -10.70
C ARG A 190 -13.24 0.89 -10.14
N PRO A 191 -13.38 1.36 -8.88
CA PRO A 191 -12.36 2.17 -8.23
C PRO A 191 -11.01 1.44 -8.17
N MET A 192 -9.93 2.16 -8.45
CA MET A 192 -8.58 1.63 -8.56
C MET A 192 -7.63 2.33 -7.58
N ASP A 193 -6.75 1.52 -6.97
CA ASP A 193 -5.54 1.91 -6.26
C ASP A 193 -4.35 1.74 -7.23
N ILE A 194 -3.65 2.83 -7.52
CA ILE A 194 -2.66 2.95 -8.57
C ILE A 194 -1.33 3.42 -7.97
N GLU A 195 -0.29 2.61 -8.08
CA GLU A 195 1.07 3.06 -7.82
C GLU A 195 1.67 3.67 -9.09
N TRP A 196 2.30 4.82 -8.93
CA TRP A 196 2.93 5.54 -10.02
C TRP A 196 4.30 6.08 -9.62
N CYS A 197 5.13 6.32 -10.62
CA CYS A 197 6.40 6.98 -10.43
C CYS A 197 6.77 7.83 -11.63
N ALA A 198 7.72 8.74 -11.43
CA ALA A 198 8.12 9.71 -12.41
C ALA A 198 9.64 9.88 -12.33
N ASP A 199 10.31 9.71 -13.47
CA ASP A 199 11.69 10.14 -13.64
C ASP A 199 11.70 11.64 -14.05
N ALA A 200 12.83 12.14 -14.55
CA ALA A 200 12.94 13.53 -14.99
C ALA A 200 12.03 13.87 -16.20
N GLU A 201 11.66 12.89 -17.01
CA GLU A 201 11.03 13.08 -18.33
C GLU A 201 9.59 12.57 -18.36
N SER A 202 9.37 11.40 -17.79
CA SER A 202 8.20 10.56 -18.03
C SER A 202 7.51 10.15 -16.74
N LEU A 203 6.23 9.81 -16.87
CA LEU A 203 5.41 9.26 -15.80
C LEU A 203 5.05 7.82 -16.17
N TYR A 204 5.11 6.93 -15.18
CA TYR A 204 4.89 5.51 -15.32
C TYR A 204 3.86 5.04 -14.30
N ILE A 205 3.01 4.11 -14.74
CA ILE A 205 2.14 3.34 -13.86
C ILE A 205 2.85 2.02 -13.59
N VAL A 206 3.09 1.71 -12.31
CA VAL A 206 3.85 0.52 -11.91
C VAL A 206 2.97 -0.55 -11.29
N GLN A 207 1.78 -0.18 -10.80
CA GLN A 207 0.76 -1.11 -10.33
C GLN A 207 -0.62 -0.48 -10.46
N ALA A 208 -1.63 -1.30 -10.72
CA ALA A 208 -3.04 -0.90 -10.63
C ALA A 208 -3.85 -2.08 -10.12
N ARG A 209 -4.56 -1.90 -9.01
CA ARG A 209 -5.40 -2.93 -8.38
C ARG A 209 -6.74 -2.34 -7.93
N PRO A 210 -7.80 -3.15 -7.77
CA PRO A 210 -9.07 -2.65 -7.27
C PRO A 210 -8.96 -2.11 -5.83
N VAL A 211 -9.70 -1.06 -5.50
CA VAL A 211 -9.87 -0.64 -4.10
C VAL A 211 -10.86 -1.60 -3.42
N THR A 212 -10.43 -2.26 -2.35
CA THR A 212 -11.26 -3.23 -1.60
C THR A 212 -11.80 -2.69 -0.27
N THR A 213 -11.40 -1.47 0.12
CA THR A 213 -11.72 -0.88 1.43
C THR A 213 -12.93 0.04 1.42
N ILE A 214 -13.42 0.44 0.24
CA ILE A 214 -14.57 1.35 0.14
C ILE A 214 -15.78 0.64 0.77
N PRO A 215 -16.42 1.23 1.78
CA PRO A 215 -17.65 0.69 2.34
C PRO A 215 -18.68 0.57 1.21
N THR A 216 -19.21 -0.62 0.97
CA THR A 216 -20.38 -0.76 0.08
C THR A 216 -21.53 0.00 0.72
N SER A 217 -21.84 1.18 0.18
CA SER A 217 -23.10 1.86 0.43
C SER A 217 -24.22 0.87 0.14
N THR A 218 -25.00 0.56 1.16
CA THR A 218 -26.29 -0.12 1.02
C THR A 218 -27.12 0.66 0.00
N ALA A 219 -27.61 -0.05 -1.01
CA ALA A 219 -28.36 0.54 -2.12
C ALA A 219 -29.57 1.36 -1.63
N PRO A 220 -29.97 2.44 -2.32
CA PRO A 220 -31.18 3.19 -2.02
C PRO A 220 -32.39 2.40 -2.52
N GLY A 221 -33.20 1.86 -1.61
CA GLY A 221 -34.40 1.11 -2.03
C GLY A 221 -35.14 0.37 -0.93
N ALA A 222 -35.79 1.11 -0.03
CA ALA A 222 -37.14 0.79 0.45
C ALA A 222 -37.65 2.01 1.21
N ALA A 223 -38.73 2.62 0.72
CA ALA A 223 -39.50 3.57 1.50
C ALA A 223 -39.94 2.87 2.79
N ARG A 224 -39.33 3.25 3.92
CA ARG A 224 -39.84 2.88 5.23
C ARG A 224 -40.96 3.87 5.53
N THR A 225 -42.19 3.40 5.45
CA THR A 225 -43.31 4.01 6.17
C THR A 225 -42.90 4.13 7.64
N ALA A 226 -43.00 5.35 8.17
CA ALA A 226 -42.67 5.67 9.55
C ALA A 226 -43.52 4.84 10.52
N PRO A 227 -42.93 4.14 11.49
CA PRO A 227 -43.55 3.89 12.77
C PRO A 227 -43.28 5.09 13.70
N GLU A 228 -44.21 5.28 14.63
CA GLU A 228 -44.32 6.36 15.58
C GLU A 228 -43.06 6.55 16.45
N ALA A 229 -42.90 7.78 16.94
CA ALA A 229 -41.76 8.25 17.70
C ALA A 229 -41.59 7.53 19.06
N GLU A 230 -40.40 7.00 19.30
CA GLU A 230 -39.86 6.59 20.60
C GLU A 230 -38.52 7.35 20.82
N PRO A 231 -38.13 7.62 22.07
CA PRO A 231 -37.27 8.75 22.42
C PRO A 231 -35.78 8.57 22.09
N GLU A 232 -35.12 9.70 21.85
CA GLU A 232 -33.69 9.90 21.59
C GLU A 232 -32.78 9.13 22.58
N GLU A 233 -32.14 8.05 22.12
CA GLU A 233 -30.92 7.53 22.74
C GLU A 233 -29.72 8.33 22.22
N THR A 234 -29.03 9.00 23.14
CA THR A 234 -27.82 9.79 22.85
C THR A 234 -26.73 8.92 22.24
N GLU A 235 -26.30 9.24 21.02
CA GLU A 235 -25.12 8.64 20.38
C GLU A 235 -23.88 8.78 21.30
N PRO A 236 -23.16 7.68 21.62
CA PRO A 236 -21.98 7.76 22.45
C PRO A 236 -20.86 8.52 21.72
N ALA A 237 -20.26 9.50 22.41
CA ALA A 237 -19.16 10.28 21.87
C ALA A 237 -17.99 9.37 21.45
N THR A 238 -17.55 9.49 20.19
CA THR A 238 -16.37 8.78 19.69
C THR A 238 -15.11 9.35 20.34
N ILE A 239 -14.47 8.58 21.22
CA ILE A 239 -13.30 9.03 21.99
C ILE A 239 -11.99 8.82 21.21
N VAL A 240 -11.92 7.82 20.32
CA VAL A 240 -10.73 7.50 19.51
C VAL A 240 -11.15 6.91 18.16
N ARG A 241 -10.44 7.27 17.08
CA ARG A 241 -10.49 6.59 15.77
C ARG A 241 -9.10 6.05 15.41
N GLY A 242 -9.05 4.88 14.79
CA GLY A 242 -7.83 4.27 14.27
C GLY A 242 -8.13 3.29 13.13
N PHE A 243 -7.10 2.93 12.35
CA PHE A 243 -7.24 1.99 11.23
C PHE A 243 -7.41 0.55 11.74
N GLY A 244 -8.61 -0.01 11.55
CA GLY A 244 -8.88 -1.43 11.78
C GLY A 244 -8.54 -2.27 10.54
N ALA A 245 -7.96 -3.45 10.73
CA ALA A 245 -7.68 -4.40 9.64
C ALA A 245 -8.96 -5.08 9.08
N SER A 246 -10.14 -4.79 9.65
CA SER A 246 -11.45 -5.25 9.19
C SER A 246 -12.56 -4.31 9.74
N PRO A 247 -13.68 -4.11 9.04
CA PRO A 247 -14.80 -3.34 9.56
C PRO A 247 -15.47 -4.11 10.70
N ALA A 248 -15.40 -3.58 11.92
CA ALA A 248 -16.13 -4.08 13.08
C ALA A 248 -16.43 -2.93 14.05
N SER A 249 -17.63 -2.92 14.61
CA SER A 249 -18.02 -2.04 15.73
C SER A 249 -18.17 -2.88 17.00
N SER A 250 -17.47 -2.51 18.07
CA SER A 250 -17.65 -3.10 19.40
C SER A 250 -17.80 -1.99 20.44
N GLY A 251 -18.85 -2.06 21.26
CA GLY A 251 -19.05 -1.17 22.40
C GLY A 251 -18.74 -1.90 23.71
N GLY A 252 -18.05 -1.23 24.63
CA GLY A 252 -17.79 -1.71 25.98
C GLY A 252 -17.32 -0.57 26.88
N SER A 253 -17.69 -0.61 28.15
CA SER A 253 -17.22 0.38 29.14
C SER A 253 -15.69 0.31 29.27
N PRO A 254 -14.97 1.44 29.45
CA PRO A 254 -13.52 1.40 29.64
C PRO A 254 -13.19 0.60 30.91
N GLY A 255 -12.67 -0.60 30.74
CA GLY A 255 -12.12 -1.38 31.85
C GLY A 255 -10.83 -0.72 32.32
N SER A 256 -10.74 -0.43 33.63
CA SER A 256 -9.47 0.00 34.21
C SER A 256 -8.45 -1.13 34.09
N CYS A 257 -7.38 -0.92 33.32
CA CYS A 257 -6.22 -1.80 33.36
C CYS A 257 -5.51 -1.60 34.71
N SER A 258 -5.84 -2.39 35.72
CA SER A 258 -4.95 -2.63 36.84
C SER A 258 -3.87 -3.62 36.40
N ALA A 259 -2.61 -3.17 36.41
CA ALA A 259 -1.47 -4.04 36.17
C ALA A 259 -1.32 -5.04 37.34
N PRO A 260 -1.20 -6.35 37.08
CA PRO A 260 -0.52 -7.22 38.02
C PRO A 260 0.99 -7.18 37.76
N ALA A 261 1.72 -6.88 38.82
CA ALA A 261 3.16 -6.88 38.88
C ALA A 261 3.77 -8.29 38.75
N ARG A 262 5.02 -8.31 38.28
CA ARG A 262 6.07 -9.35 38.38
C ARG A 262 5.87 -10.64 37.59
N TRP A 263 6.69 -10.76 36.53
CA TRP A 263 7.29 -12.03 36.14
C TRP A 263 8.78 -11.98 36.48
N SER A 264 9.19 -12.83 37.41
CA SER A 264 10.58 -13.07 37.81
C SER A 264 11.29 -13.94 36.79
N ALA A 265 12.53 -13.60 36.50
CA ALA A 265 13.46 -14.40 35.71
C ALA A 265 13.62 -15.84 36.26
N SER A 266 13.52 -16.83 35.38
CA SER A 266 14.32 -18.06 35.47
C SER A 266 14.31 -18.79 34.12
N SER A 267 15.49 -18.87 33.52
CA SER A 267 15.89 -19.94 32.59
C SER A 267 16.24 -21.18 33.45
N PRO A 268 16.16 -22.43 32.95
CA PRO A 268 17.13 -22.88 31.94
C PRO A 268 16.59 -23.84 30.86
N ALA A 269 17.41 -23.93 29.82
CA ALA A 269 17.42 -24.87 28.71
C ALA A 269 17.02 -26.32 29.04
N LYS A 270 16.39 -26.99 28.07
CA LYS A 270 16.63 -28.41 27.78
C LYS A 270 16.43 -28.72 26.29
N CYS A 271 17.57 -28.94 25.66
CA CYS A 271 17.82 -29.60 24.39
C CYS A 271 17.20 -31.00 24.37
N TRP A 272 16.47 -31.40 23.33
CA TRP A 272 16.32 -32.81 22.93
C TRP A 272 16.32 -32.95 21.41
N SER A 273 17.06 -33.97 21.00
CA SER A 273 17.60 -34.31 19.70
C SER A 273 16.62 -35.07 18.79
N ARG A 274 16.90 -34.94 17.49
CA ARG A 274 16.44 -35.78 16.38
C ARG A 274 16.82 -37.27 16.54
N PRO A 275 16.20 -38.14 15.72
CA PRO A 275 16.92 -38.95 14.74
C PRO A 275 16.91 -38.31 13.34
#